data_AF-A0A7V2F3H6-F1
#
_entry.id   AF-A0A7V2F3H6-F1
#
_cell.length_a   1.000
_cell.length_b   1.000
_cell.length_c   1.000
_cell.angle_alpha   90.00
_cell.angle_beta   90.00
_cell.angle_gamma   90.00
#
_symmetry.space_group_name_H-M   'P 1'
#
loop_
_entity.id
_entity.type
_entity.pdbx_description
1 polymer ?
#
loop_
_entity_poly.entity_id
_entity_poly.type
_entity_poly.pdbx_seq_one_letter_code
_entity_poly.pdbx_strand_id
1 'polypeptide(L)'
;MTFIDSELFKWVVLPLLIILARVIDVTIGTIRIVFVSRGHKVIAPILGFFEVLIWLLAIGQIMRNLSNFMCYIAYGTGFALGTYMG
;
A
#
# COMPACT_ATOMS: atom_id res chain seq x y z
N MET A 1 -26.72 -4.71 -10.52
CA MET A 1 -25.34 -5.23 -10.45
C MET A 1 -24.53 -4.65 -11.61
N THR A 2 -24.22 -3.34 -11.59
CA THR A 2 -23.56 -2.64 -12.72
C THR A 2 -22.82 -1.37 -12.26
N PHE A 3 -22.18 -1.41 -11.08
CA PHE A 3 -21.33 -0.30 -10.59
C PHE A 3 -19.85 -0.69 -10.47
N ILE A 4 -19.50 -1.95 -10.79
CA ILE A 4 -18.14 -2.50 -10.67
C ILE A 4 -17.44 -2.61 -12.05
N ASP A 5 -18.18 -2.42 -13.14
CA ASP A 5 -17.68 -2.52 -14.53
C ASP A 5 -17.26 -1.19 -15.17
N SER A 6 -17.35 -0.06 -14.46
CA SER A 6 -16.82 1.19 -15.01
C SER A 6 -15.29 1.07 -15.11
N GLU A 7 -14.76 1.14 -16.34
CA GLU A 7 -13.32 1.21 -16.60
C GLU A 7 -12.64 2.25 -15.69
N LEU A 8 -13.32 3.35 -15.36
CA LEU A 8 -12.89 4.34 -14.36
C LEU A 8 -12.56 3.76 -12.97
N PHE A 9 -13.33 2.79 -12.48
CA PHE A 9 -13.06 2.16 -11.17
C PHE A 9 -11.77 1.33 -11.23
N LYS A 10 -11.56 0.57 -12.31
CA LYS A 10 -10.36 -0.25 -12.53
C LYS A 10 -9.12 0.58 -12.86
N TRP A 11 -9.27 1.74 -13.51
CA TRP A 11 -8.18 2.58 -13.99
C TRP A 11 -7.82 3.75 -13.07
N VAL A 12 -8.71 4.20 -12.18
CA VAL A 12 -8.49 5.38 -11.33
C VAL A 12 -8.70 5.07 -9.85
N VAL A 13 -9.83 4.49 -9.48
CA VAL A 13 -10.16 4.25 -8.06
C VAL A 13 -9.27 3.16 -7.45
N LEU A 14 -9.07 2.07 -8.18
CA LEU A 14 -8.28 0.93 -7.72
C LEU A 14 -6.78 1.29 -7.57
N PRO A 15 -6.13 1.99 -8.53
CA PRO A 15 -4.77 2.49 -8.34
C PRO A 15 -4.64 3.54 -7.23
N LEU A 16 -5.62 4.43 -7.07
CA LEU A 16 -5.62 5.43 -5.99
C LEU A 16 -5.69 4.76 -4.61
N LEU A 17 -6.53 3.73 -4.46
CA LEU A 17 -6.60 2.93 -3.24
C LEU A 17 -5.29 2.19 -2.95
N ILE A 18 -4.61 1.69 -3.98
CA ILE A 18 -3.29 1.06 -3.84
C ILE A 18 -2.25 2.08 -3.37
N ILE A 19 -2.25 3.29 -3.94
CA ILE A 19 -1.35 4.37 -3.53
C ILE A 19 -1.59 4.73 -2.06
N LEU A 20 -2.85 4.94 -1.66
CA LEU A 20 -3.19 5.24 -0.26
C LEU A 20 -2.77 4.10 0.69
N ALA A 21 -3.04 2.85 0.32
CA ALA A 21 -2.61 1.69 1.09
C ALA A 21 -1.08 1.63 1.22
N ARG A 22 -0.33 1.96 0.16
CA ARG A 22 1.14 2.01 0.17
C ARG A 22 1.71 3.17 0.98
N VAL A 23 1.08 4.33 0.96
CA VAL A 23 1.48 5.47 1.81
C VAL A 23 1.29 5.11 3.29
N ILE A 24 0.19 4.45 3.64
CA ILE A 24 -0.06 3.97 5.00
C ILE A 24 0.98 2.90 5.41
N ASP A 25 1.30 1.97 4.51
CA ASP A 25 2.32 0.92 4.71
C ASP A 25 3.70 1.53 5.04
N VAL A 26 4.15 2.52 4.27
CA VAL A 26 5.42 3.22 4.52
C VAL A 26 5.38 4.01 5.84
N THR A 27 4.25 4.64 6.15
CA THR A 27 4.06 5.37 7.42
C THR A 27 4.14 4.42 8.63
N ILE A 28 3.53 3.24 8.54
CA ILE A 28 3.63 2.18 9.56
C ILE A 28 5.09 1.72 9.70
N GLY A 29 5.82 1.60 8.59
CA GLY A 29 7.25 1.32 8.56
C GLY A 29 8.08 2.37 9.33
N THR A 30 7.83 3.66 9.10
CA THR A 30 8.50 4.75 9.86
C THR A 30 8.18 4.66 11.35
N ILE A 31 6.89 4.49 11.69
CA ILE A 31 6.45 4.35 13.08
C ILE A 31 7.14 3.14 13.75
N ARG A 32 7.23 2.01 13.06
CA ARG A 32 7.94 0.82 13.53
C ARG A 32 9.41 1.14 13.83
N ILE A 33 10.11 1.83 12.92
CA ILE A 33 11.52 2.22 13.12
C ILE A 33 11.67 3.12 14.36
N VAL A 34 10.77 4.09 14.54
CA VAL A 34 10.75 4.96 15.72
C VAL A 34 10.49 4.17 17.01
N PHE A 35 9.56 3.23 17.02
CA PHE A 35 9.28 2.39 18.19
C PHE A 35 10.42 1.41 18.51
N VAL A 36 11.10 0.86 17.49
CA VAL A 36 12.32 0.07 17.67
C VAL A 36 13.43 0.92 18.29
N SER A 37 13.65 2.14 17.76
CA SER A 37 14.64 3.09 18.28
C SER A 37 14.35 3.52 19.73
N ARG A 38 13.07 3.62 20.11
CA ARG A 38 12.62 3.88 21.50
C ARG A 38 12.65 2.65 22.42
N GLY A 39 13.09 1.49 21.93
CA GLY A 39 13.24 0.27 22.74
C GLY A 39 11.94 -0.51 22.99
N HIS A 40 10.83 -0.17 22.33
CA HIS A 40 9.55 -0.87 22.47
C HIS A 40 9.52 -2.15 21.63
N LYS A 41 10.08 -3.22 22.19
CA LYS A 41 10.28 -4.52 21.51
C LYS A 41 9.01 -5.32 21.18
N VAL A 42 7.85 -4.95 21.75
CA VAL A 42 6.57 -5.66 21.54
C VAL A 42 5.72 -5.01 20.44
N ILE A 43 5.71 -3.67 20.39
CA ILE A 43 4.86 -2.90 19.47
C ILE A 43 5.40 -2.99 18.03
N ALA A 44 6.72 -2.99 17.88
CA ALA A 44 7.38 -3.06 16.58
C ALA A 44 7.03 -4.33 15.74
N PRO A 45 7.12 -5.56 16.28
CA PRO A 45 6.75 -6.75 15.52
C PRO A 45 5.24 -6.84 15.25
N ILE A 46 4.38 -6.33 16.13
CA ILE A 46 2.93 -6.28 15.90
C ILE A 46 2.62 -5.37 14.71
N LEU A 47 3.22 -4.17 14.65
CA LEU A 47 3.06 -3.26 13.51
C LEU A 47 3.57 -3.89 12.20
N GLY A 48 4.72 -4.57 12.25
CA GLY A 48 5.26 -5.28 11.08
C GLY A 48 4.36 -6.40 10.56
N PHE A 49 3.61 -7.09 11.44
CA PHE A 49 2.63 -8.08 11.02
C PHE A 49 1.48 -7.46 10.23
N PHE A 50 0.96 -6.32 10.68
CA PHE A 50 -0.10 -5.59 9.95
C PHE A 50 0.41 -4.99 8.64
N GLU A 51 1.65 -4.49 8.60
CA GLU A 51 2.33 -4.00 7.40
C GLU A 51 2.38 -5.09 6.31
N VAL A 52 2.86 -6.28 6.64
CA VAL A 52 2.93 -7.39 5.67
C VAL A 52 1.54 -7.82 5.17
N LEU A 53 0.49 -7.76 5.99
CA LEU A 53 -0.88 -8.03 5.55
C LEU A 53 -1.38 -6.99 4.55
N ILE A 54 -1.13 -5.70 4.79
CA ILE A 54 -1.48 -4.61 3.86
C ILE A 54 -0.72 -4.80 2.54
N TRP A 55 0.57 -5.11 2.63
CA TRP A 55 1.42 -5.39 1.48
C TRP A 55 0.90 -6.59 0.65
N LEU A 56 0.52 -7.70 1.31
CA LEU A 56 -0.02 -8.90 0.66
C LEU A 56 -1.38 -8.66 -0.02
N LEU A 57 -2.26 -7.90 0.63
CA LEU A 57 -3.55 -7.54 0.04
C LEU A 57 -3.38 -6.63 -1.18
N ALA A 58 -2.44 -5.67 -1.10
CA ALA A 58 -2.13 -4.76 -2.20
C ALA A 58 -1.55 -5.51 -3.40
N ILE A 59 -0.55 -6.39 -3.20
CA ILE A 59 0.05 -7.15 -4.31
C ILE A 59 -0.95 -8.12 -4.95
N GLY A 60 -1.84 -8.74 -4.18
CA GLY A 60 -2.90 -9.61 -4.70
C GLY A 60 -3.89 -8.87 -5.61
N GLN A 61 -4.22 -7.62 -5.27
CA GLN A 61 -5.03 -6.73 -6.13
C GLN A 61 -4.31 -6.36 -7.42
N ILE A 62 -3.00 -6.06 -7.34
CA ILE A 62 -2.18 -5.71 -8.51
C ILE A 62 -2.07 -6.89 -9.48
N MET A 63 -1.79 -8.10 -8.95
CA MET A 63 -1.65 -9.29 -9.78
C MET A 63 -2.95 -9.69 -10.50
N ARG A 64 -4.12 -9.37 -9.93
CA ARG A 64 -5.42 -9.62 -10.56
C ARG A 64 -5.78 -8.61 -11.66
N ASN A 65 -5.19 -7.41 -11.64
CA ASN A 65 -5.46 -6.33 -12.61
C ASN A 65 -4.27 -6.13 -13.57
N LEU A 66 -3.65 -7.25 -13.99
CA LEU A 66 -2.42 -7.29 -14.78
C LEU A 66 -2.55 -6.71 -16.20
N SER A 67 -3.77 -6.47 -16.68
CA SER A 67 -4.03 -5.90 -18.00
C SER A 67 -3.75 -4.40 -18.11
N ASN A 68 -3.57 -3.69 -16.98
CA ASN A 68 -3.36 -2.24 -16.97
C ASN A 68 -1.95 -1.90 -16.48
N PHE A 69 -1.04 -1.63 -17.42
CA PHE A 69 0.31 -1.11 -17.15
C PHE A 69 0.32 0.13 -16.21
N MET A 70 -0.77 0.91 -16.24
CA MET A 70 -1.01 2.04 -15.33
C MET A 70 -0.95 1.65 -13.84
N CYS A 71 -1.39 0.44 -13.46
CA CYS A 71 -1.33 -0.04 -12.08
C CYS A 71 0.11 -0.25 -11.58
N TYR A 72 1.03 -0.64 -12.47
CA TYR A 72 2.46 -0.78 -12.13
C TYR A 72 3.12 0.58 -11.90
N ILE A 73 2.82 1.57 -12.74
CA ILE A 73 3.33 2.94 -12.57
C ILE A 73 2.72 3.58 -11.32
N ALA A 74 1.42 3.40 -11.09
CA ALA A 74 0.74 3.87 -9.87
C ALA A 74 1.36 3.25 -8.61
N TYR A 75 1.74 1.98 -8.65
CA TYR A 75 2.42 1.33 -7.55
C TYR A 75 3.82 1.90 -7.28
N GLY A 76 4.62 2.11 -8.33
CA GLY A 76 5.94 2.72 -8.21
C GLY A 76 5.88 4.17 -7.71
N THR A 77 4.90 4.95 -8.19
CA THR A 77 4.69 6.33 -7.75
C THR A 77 4.14 6.41 -6.32
N GLY A 78 3.23 5.51 -5.93
CA GLY A 78 2.76 5.42 -4.55
C GLY A 78 3.87 5.06 -3.56
N PHE A 79 4.80 4.19 -3.95
CA PHE A 79 5.99 3.89 -3.15
C PHE A 79 6.90 5.13 -3.03
N ALA A 80 7.21 5.80 -4.16
CA ALA A 80 8.05 6.99 -4.16
C ALA A 80 7.47 8.15 -3.31
N LEU A 81 6.15 8.38 -3.40
CA LEU A 81 5.45 9.39 -2.59
C LEU A 81 5.42 9.01 -1.11
N GLY A 82 5.19 7.72 -0.80
CA GLY A 82 5.26 7.22 0.57
C GLY A 82 6.65 7.43 1.20
N THR A 83 7.72 7.15 0.45
CA THR A 83 9.11 7.38 0.91
C THR A 83 9.46 8.86 1.06
N TYR A 84 8.85 9.76 0.28
CA TYR A 84 9.08 11.21 0.43
C TYR A 84 8.38 11.80 1.66
N MET A 85 7.22 11.26 2.04
CA MET A 85 6.40 11.78 3.15
C MET A 85 6.69 11.14 4.51
N GLY A 86 7.17 9.90 4.53
CA GLY A 86 7.48 9.12 5.74
C GLY A 86 8.92 9.24 6.21
#